data_AF-A0A0P9EFJ2-F1
#
_entry.id   AF-A0A0P9EFJ2-F1
#
_cell.length_a   1.000
_cell.length_b   1.000
_cell.length_c   1.000
_cell.angle_alpha   90.00
_cell.angle_beta   90.00
_cell.angle_gamma   90.00
#
_symmetry.space_group_name_H-M   'P 1'
#
loop_
_entity.id
_entity.type
_entity.pdbx_description
1 polymer ?
#
loop_
_entity_poly.entity_id
_entity_poly.type
_entity_poly.pdbx_seq_one_letter_code
_entity_poly.pdbx_strand_id
1 'polypeptide(L)'
;MPRSMIMADEAKIATIKNLDYINPDYTIYLTALNIMGTYGLTSIFDAMYAATALSVNVPDHTIISTDEVYGIIRGLKRVDLRQLKI
;
A
#
# COMPACT_ATOMS: atom_id res chain seq x y z
N MET A 1 -9.39 2.35 21.53
CA MET A 1 -10.69 2.13 20.87
C MET A 1 -11.25 0.77 21.28
N PRO A 2 -12.56 0.63 21.51
CA PRO A 2 -13.18 -0.67 21.78
C PRO A 2 -13.05 -1.62 20.57
N ARG A 3 -12.84 -2.92 20.80
CA ARG A 3 -12.74 -3.94 19.73
C ARG A 3 -13.94 -3.91 18.77
N SER A 4 -15.15 -3.72 19.31
CA SER A 4 -16.38 -3.65 18.51
C SER A 4 -16.38 -2.48 17.52
N MET A 5 -15.75 -1.36 17.87
CA MET A 5 -15.62 -0.21 16.99
C MET A 5 -14.69 -0.52 15.82
N ILE A 6 -13.54 -1.15 16.09
CA ILE A 6 -12.56 -1.55 15.05
C ILE A 6 -13.22 -2.50 14.04
N MET A 7 -13.96 -3.51 14.50
CA MET A 7 -14.64 -4.47 13.62
C MET A 7 -15.74 -3.81 12.78
N ALA A 8 -16.46 -2.83 13.34
CA ALA A 8 -17.48 -2.09 12.60
C ALA A 8 -16.85 -1.20 11.51
N ASP A 9 -15.73 -0.54 11.81
CA ASP A 9 -15.00 0.29 10.86
C ASP A 9 -14.40 -0.55 9.72
N GLU A 10 -13.83 -1.71 10.03
CA GLU A 10 -13.34 -2.68 9.03
C GLU A 10 -14.46 -3.12 8.07
N ALA A 11 -15.63 -3.51 8.60
CA ALA A 11 -16.77 -3.92 7.78
C ALA A 11 -17.30 -2.79 6.88
N LYS A 12 -17.27 -1.55 7.39
CA LYS A 12 -17.65 -0.37 6.61
C LYS A 12 -16.68 -0.12 5.46
N ILE A 13 -15.37 -0.27 5.71
CA ILE A 13 -14.35 -0.16 4.67
C ILE A 13 -14.61 -1.28 3.65
N ALA A 14 -14.69 -2.54 4.09
CA ALA A 14 -14.87 -3.76 3.27
C ALA A 14 -16.05 -3.74 2.29
N THR A 15 -17.01 -2.83 2.49
CA THR A 15 -18.25 -2.73 1.71
C THR A 15 -18.25 -1.56 0.72
N ILE A 16 -17.14 -0.83 0.59
CA ILE A 16 -16.98 0.23 -0.40
C ILE A 16 -17.07 -0.36 -1.81
N LYS A 17 -17.96 0.20 -2.64
CA LYS A 17 -18.10 -0.21 -4.04
C LYS A 17 -16.87 0.19 -4.83
N ASN A 18 -16.46 -0.67 -5.77
CA ASN A 18 -15.29 -0.47 -6.66
C ASN A 18 -13.96 -0.41 -5.91
N LEU A 19 -13.86 -1.06 -4.75
CA LEU A 19 -12.63 -1.24 -4.01
C LEU A 19 -12.35 -2.74 -3.86
N ASP A 20 -11.22 -3.18 -4.41
CA ASP A 20 -10.76 -4.57 -4.30
C ASP A 20 -9.71 -4.68 -3.19
N TYR A 21 -9.86 -5.69 -2.34
CA TYR A 21 -8.92 -5.98 -1.26
C TYR A 21 -7.86 -6.97 -1.73
N ILE A 22 -6.60 -6.52 -1.70
CA ILE A 22 -5.46 -7.38 -1.99
C ILE A 22 -4.97 -7.96 -0.68
N ASN A 23 -5.21 -9.25 -0.47
CA ASN A 23 -4.67 -9.96 0.67
C ASN A 23 -3.14 -10.13 0.50
N PRO A 24 -2.33 -9.73 1.49
CA PRO A 24 -0.90 -9.96 1.44
C PRO A 24 -0.60 -11.46 1.53
N ASP A 25 0.26 -11.94 0.63
CA ASP A 25 0.82 -13.29 0.69
C ASP A 25 2.29 -13.27 1.11
N TYR A 26 2.91 -14.44 1.23
CA TYR A 26 4.32 -14.55 1.61
C TYR A 26 5.27 -13.80 0.65
N THR A 27 4.91 -13.67 -0.62
CA THR A 27 5.74 -12.95 -1.60
C THR A 27 5.72 -11.45 -1.33
N ILE A 28 4.58 -10.90 -0.93
CA ILE A 28 4.45 -9.50 -0.50
C ILE A 28 5.31 -9.25 0.74
N TYR A 29 5.28 -10.13 1.75
CA TYR A 29 6.08 -9.97 2.96
C TYR A 29 7.59 -10.03 2.70
N LEU A 30 8.06 -11.01 1.91
CA LEU A 30 9.47 -11.11 1.54
C LEU A 30 9.93 -9.91 0.71
N THR A 31 9.08 -9.44 -0.20
CA THR A 31 9.34 -8.24 -1.01
C THR A 31 9.41 -6.99 -0.13
N ALA A 32 8.54 -6.85 0.86
CA ALA A 32 8.57 -5.74 1.81
C ALA A 32 9.90 -5.69 2.57
N LEU A 33 10.37 -6.83 3.12
CA LEU A 33 11.67 -6.90 3.79
C LEU A 33 12.83 -6.52 2.85
N ASN A 34 12.77 -6.95 1.59
CA ASN A 34 13.76 -6.59 0.59
C ASN A 34 13.72 -5.07 0.26
N ILE A 35 12.54 -4.48 0.15
CA ILE A 35 12.36 -3.04 -0.06
C ILE A 35 12.96 -2.24 1.10
N MET A 36 12.72 -2.66 2.35
CA MET A 36 13.31 -2.02 3.53
C MET A 36 14.84 -2.00 3.45
N GLY A 37 15.46 -3.15 3.14
CA GLY A 37 16.91 -3.24 3.01
C GLY A 37 17.47 -2.45 1.82
N THR A 38 16.76 -2.45 0.69
CA THR A 38 17.23 -1.83 -0.57
C THR A 38 17.08 -0.31 -0.56
N TYR A 39 15.96 0.20 -0.03
CA TYR A 39 15.59 1.62 -0.11
C TYR A 39 15.64 2.34 1.24
N GLY A 40 15.96 1.63 2.33
CA GLY A 40 16.08 2.23 3.67
C GLY A 40 14.74 2.59 4.31
N LEU A 41 13.63 1.99 3.88
CA LEU A 41 12.34 2.16 4.55
C LEU A 41 12.40 1.55 5.95
N THR A 42 12.09 2.34 6.98
CA THR A 42 12.15 1.92 8.39
C THR A 42 10.83 1.34 8.90
N SER A 43 9.73 1.62 8.19
CA SER A 43 8.39 1.14 8.50
C SER A 43 8.05 -0.08 7.65
N ILE A 44 7.78 -1.22 8.32
CA ILE A 44 7.34 -2.44 7.64
C ILE A 44 5.98 -2.25 6.95
N PHE A 45 5.11 -1.37 7.48
CA PHE A 45 3.82 -1.10 6.88
C PHE A 45 3.95 -0.34 5.55
N ASP A 46 4.85 0.65 5.50
CA ASP A 46 5.13 1.36 4.24
C ASP A 46 5.75 0.41 3.21
N ALA A 47 6.67 -0.45 3.66
CA ALA A 47 7.28 -1.44 2.79
C ALA A 47 6.26 -2.49 2.29
N MET A 48 5.31 -2.91 3.12
CA MET A 48 4.21 -3.80 2.70
C MET A 48 3.28 -3.13 1.69
N TYR A 49 2.96 -1.86 1.88
CA TYR A 49 2.13 -1.12 0.93
C TYR A 49 2.83 -0.98 -0.43
N ALA A 50 4.11 -0.63 -0.42
CA ALA A 50 4.96 -0.60 -1.62
C ALA A 50 5.07 -1.98 -2.30
N ALA A 51 5.29 -3.05 -1.53
CA ALA A 51 5.38 -4.41 -2.05
C ALA A 51 4.05 -4.89 -2.66
N THR A 52 2.92 -4.53 -2.05
CA THR A 52 1.59 -4.84 -2.59
C THR A 52 1.37 -4.12 -3.91
N ALA A 53 1.72 -2.83 -3.98
CA ALA A 53 1.62 -2.05 -5.21
C ALA A 53 2.59 -2.52 -6.31
N LEU A 54 3.73 -3.14 -5.97
CA LEU A 54 4.63 -3.78 -6.93
C LEU A 54 4.20 -5.20 -7.36
N SER A 55 3.18 -5.77 -6.72
CA SER A 55 2.77 -7.14 -6.98
C SER A 55 2.01 -7.26 -8.30
N VAL A 56 1.93 -8.49 -8.82
CA VAL A 56 1.15 -8.83 -10.02
C VAL A 56 -0.35 -8.51 -9.93
N ASN A 57 -0.86 -8.31 -8.71
CA ASN A 57 -2.26 -7.94 -8.46
C ASN A 57 -2.54 -6.45 -8.74
N VAL A 58 -1.51 -5.63 -8.96
CA VAL A 58 -1.62 -4.19 -9.29
C VAL A 58 -0.93 -3.92 -10.62
N PRO A 59 -1.59 -4.14 -11.77
CA PRO A 59 -0.93 -4.18 -13.08
C PRO A 59 -0.25 -2.89 -13.52
N ASP A 60 -0.68 -1.74 -13.01
CA ASP A 60 -0.12 -0.43 -13.34
C ASP A 60 0.97 0.02 -12.34
N HIS A 61 1.21 -0.78 -11.31
CA HIS A 61 2.10 -0.53 -10.18
C HIS A 61 1.97 0.89 -9.59
N THR A 62 0.74 1.42 -9.59
CA THR A 62 0.46 2.76 -9.05
C THR A 62 0.25 2.67 -7.53
N ILE A 63 0.90 3.57 -6.80
CA ILE A 63 0.67 3.78 -5.37
C ILE A 63 0.13 5.18 -5.14
N ILE A 64 -1.03 5.28 -4.50
CA ILE A 64 -1.62 6.56 -4.11
C ILE A 64 -1.11 6.91 -2.72
N SER A 65 -0.31 7.98 -2.63
CA SER A 65 0.26 8.42 -1.35
C SER A 65 0.76 9.87 -1.41
N THR A 66 0.60 10.57 -0.30
CA THR A 66 1.18 11.89 -0.07
C THR A 66 2.64 11.83 0.38
N ASP A 67 3.13 10.66 0.79
CA ASP A 67 4.50 10.48 1.25
C ASP A 67 5.45 10.32 0.06
N GLU A 68 6.51 11.11 0.03
CA GLU A 68 7.50 11.11 -1.04
C GLU A 68 8.46 9.91 -0.96
N VAL A 69 8.51 9.19 0.16
CA VAL A 69 9.37 8.00 0.35
C VAL A 69 9.11 6.92 -0.70
N TYR A 70 7.90 6.85 -1.26
CA TYR A 70 7.57 5.89 -2.31
C TYR A 70 8.20 6.25 -3.67
N GLY A 71 8.60 7.52 -3.86
CA GLY A 71 9.18 8.01 -5.11
C GLY A 71 10.57 7.47 -5.43
N ILE A 72 11.30 6.95 -4.43
CA ILE A 72 12.63 6.35 -4.64
C ILE A 72 12.57 4.88 -5.04
N ILE A 73 11.41 4.22 -4.91
CA ILE A 73 11.25 2.79 -5.18
C ILE A 73 11.08 2.57 -6.68
N ARG A 74 12.02 1.84 -7.29
CA ARG A 74 12.03 1.61 -8.73
C ARG A 74 10.86 0.70 -9.12
N GLY A 75 10.14 1.08 -10.18
CA GLY A 75 8.99 0.34 -10.71
C GLY A 75 7.65 0.77 -10.14
N LEU A 76 7.63 1.50 -9.02
CA LEU A 76 6.41 2.13 -8.51
C LEU A 76 6.14 3.46 -9.20
N LYS A 77 4.86 3.70 -9.49
CA LYS A 77 4.37 5.00 -9.92
C LYS A 77 3.61 5.65 -8.77
N ARG A 78 4.25 6.61 -8.08
CA ARG A 78 3.58 7.38 -7.01
C ARG A 78 2.64 8.42 -7.62
N VAL A 79 1.41 8.48 -7.11
CA VAL A 79 0.44 9.53 -7.41
C VAL A 79 0.04 10.22 -6.10
N ASP A 80 0.26 11.54 -6.03
CA ASP A 80 -0.22 12.40 -4.96
C ASP A 80 -1.53 13.06 -5.39
N LEU A 81 -2.64 12.71 -4.72
CA LEU A 81 -3.95 13.28 -5.06
C LEU A 81 -4.00 14.80 -4.89
N ARG A 82 -3.15 15.39 -4.04
CA ARG A 82 -3.11 16.86 -3.83
C ARG A 82 -2.55 17.60 -5.05
N GLN A 83 -1.82 16.90 -5.90
CA GLN A 83 -1.24 17.46 -7.13
C GLN A 83 -2.17 17.31 -8.33
N LEU A 84 -3.22 16.48 -8.19
CA LEU A 84 -4.26 16.35 -9.20
C LEU A 84 -5.26 17.51 -9.03
N LYS A 85 -5.54 18.22 -10.12
CA LYS A 85 -6.66 19.17 -10.19
C LYS A 85 -7.92 18.36 -10.45
N ILE A 86 -8.55 17.87 -9.39
CA ILE A 86 -9.83 17.15 -9.42
C ILE A 86 -10.95 18.08 -8.99
#